data_AF-A0A7S2IMX6-F1
#
_entry.id   AF-A0A7S2IMX6-F1
#
_cell.length_a   1.000
_cell.length_b   1.000
_cell.length_c   1.000
_cell.angle_alpha   90.00
_cell.angle_beta   90.00
_cell.angle_gamma   90.00
#
_symmetry.space_group_name_H-M   'P 1'
#
loop_
_entity.id
_entity.type
_entity.pdbx_description
1 polymer ?
#
loop_
_entity_poly.entity_id
_entity_poly.type
_entity_poly.pdbx_seq_one_letter_code
_entity_poly.pdbx_strand_id
1 'polypeptide(L)'
;FQVVTIESVVGEVDIFVSTTGNKDIIRLEHMKNMKNNAIVGNIGHFDNEIDMDGLEKFAGIKVENIKAQVDRYVFPDGHGVIILAAGRLLNLGCATGHPSFVMSCSF
;
A
#
# COMPACT_ATOMS: atom_id res chain seq x y z
N PHE A 1 9.61 18.52 11.39
CA PHE A 1 8.92 17.37 10.77
C PHE A 1 8.03 16.73 11.82
N GLN A 2 6.91 16.14 11.42
CA GLN A 2 6.01 15.43 12.33
C GLN A 2 6.38 13.94 12.34
N VAL A 3 6.50 13.35 13.52
CA VAL A 3 6.70 11.90 13.71
C VAL A 3 5.56 11.40 14.56
N VAL A 4 4.84 10.42 14.06
CA VAL A 4 3.60 9.91 14.65
C VAL A 4 3.49 8.41 14.43
N THR A 5 2.65 7.75 15.20
CA THR A 5 2.25 6.37 14.91
C THR A 5 1.10 6.38 13.88
N ILE A 6 1.00 5.33 13.07
CA ILE A 6 -0.03 5.25 12.02
C ILE A 6 -1.44 5.37 12.60
N GLU A 7 -1.68 4.78 13.77
CA GLU A 7 -2.99 4.78 14.44
C GLU A 7 -3.48 6.19 14.77
N SER A 8 -2.56 7.14 14.99
CA SER A 8 -2.91 8.52 15.31
C SER A 8 -3.35 9.35 14.10
N VAL A 9 -3.08 8.89 12.87
CA VAL A 9 -3.32 9.65 11.63
C VAL A 9 -4.02 8.85 10.53
N VAL A 10 -4.36 7.58 10.76
CA VAL A 10 -4.87 6.67 9.71
C VAL A 10 -6.16 7.16 9.05
N GLY A 11 -7.04 7.85 9.79
CA GLY A 11 -8.28 8.43 9.26
C GLY A 11 -8.11 9.79 8.56
N GLU A 12 -6.91 10.37 8.60
CA GLU A 12 -6.61 11.72 8.11
C GLU A 12 -5.69 11.73 6.89
N VAL A 13 -4.98 10.64 6.63
CA VAL A 13 -3.97 10.54 5.57
C VAL A 13 -4.55 9.92 4.30
N ASP A 14 -4.19 10.47 3.15
CA ASP A 14 -4.67 10.01 1.84
C ASP A 14 -3.71 9.02 1.15
N ILE A 15 -2.42 9.03 1.52
CA ILE A 15 -1.38 8.20 0.89
C ILE A 15 -0.46 7.60 1.96
N PHE A 16 -0.31 6.27 1.93
CA PHE A 16 0.55 5.50 2.81
C PHE A 16 1.62 4.79 1.99
N VAL A 17 2.88 4.97 2.37
CA VAL A 17 4.03 4.31 1.74
C VAL A 17 4.88 3.63 2.81
N SER A 18 5.04 2.32 2.73
CA SER A 18 5.95 1.57 3.61
C SER A 18 7.35 1.54 3.01
N THR A 19 8.37 1.77 3.87
CA THR A 19 9.78 1.91 3.47
C THR A 19 10.72 1.22 4.47
N THR A 20 10.25 0.18 5.16
CA THR A 20 10.89 -0.30 6.40
C THR A 20 11.79 -1.51 6.21
N GLY A 21 11.53 -2.34 5.19
CA GLY A 21 12.17 -3.65 5.04
C GLY A 21 11.79 -4.65 6.13
N ASN A 22 10.70 -4.42 6.86
CA ASN A 22 10.21 -5.28 7.92
C ASN A 22 8.84 -5.88 7.54
N LYS A 23 8.12 -6.51 8.46
CA LYS A 23 6.80 -7.11 8.21
C LYS A 23 5.71 -6.44 9.03
N ASP A 24 4.46 -6.61 8.59
CA ASP A 24 3.25 -6.25 9.36
C ASP A 24 3.18 -4.75 9.72
N ILE A 25 3.61 -3.87 8.81
CA ILE A 25 3.65 -2.42 9.02
C ILE A 25 2.28 -1.79 8.79
N ILE A 26 1.66 -2.11 7.65
CA ILE A 26 0.30 -1.70 7.32
C ILE A 26 -0.60 -2.94 7.41
N ARG A 27 -1.19 -3.11 8.58
CA ARG A 27 -2.08 -4.23 8.92
C ARG A 27 -3.50 -3.97 8.40
N LEU A 28 -4.29 -5.03 8.27
CA LEU A 28 -5.71 -4.95 7.91
C LEU A 28 -6.50 -3.97 8.80
N GLU A 29 -6.20 -3.92 10.10
CA GLU A 29 -6.84 -3.01 11.06
C GLU A 29 -6.56 -1.53 10.76
N HIS A 30 -5.40 -1.22 10.18
CA HIS A 30 -5.10 0.14 9.72
C HIS A 30 -5.94 0.43 8.47
N MET A 31 -5.95 -0.47 7.49
CA MET A 31 -6.66 -0.28 6.21
C MET A 31 -8.17 -0.10 6.39
N LYS A 32 -8.79 -0.78 7.37
CA LYS A 32 -10.21 -0.58 7.73
C LYS A 32 -10.56 0.83 8.23
N ASN A 33 -9.58 1.54 8.77
CA ASN A 33 -9.76 2.88 9.34
C ASN A 33 -9.22 3.97 8.41
N MET A 34 -8.79 3.60 7.19
CA MET A 34 -8.33 4.56 6.20
C MET A 34 -9.51 5.30 5.56
N LYS A 35 -9.22 6.48 5.01
CA LYS A 35 -10.18 7.20 4.19
C LYS A 35 -10.60 6.40 2.96
N ASN A 36 -11.81 6.67 2.47
CA ASN A 36 -12.23 6.17 1.17
C ASN A 36 -11.26 6.64 0.08
N ASN A 37 -10.81 5.69 -0.73
CA ASN A 37 -9.81 5.79 -1.79
C ASN A 37 -8.41 6.19 -1.32
N ALA A 38 -8.05 5.93 -0.05
CA ALA A 38 -6.67 6.06 0.39
C ALA A 38 -5.75 5.15 -0.45
N ILE A 39 -4.59 5.67 -0.85
CA ILE A 39 -3.61 4.95 -1.66
C ILE A 39 -2.59 4.30 -0.74
N VAL A 40 -2.35 3.01 -0.93
CA VAL A 40 -1.37 2.24 -0.17
C VAL A 40 -0.37 1.61 -1.13
N GLY A 41 0.91 1.84 -0.86
CA GLY A 41 2.00 1.27 -1.64
C GLY A 41 3.19 0.88 -0.77
N ASN A 42 4.00 -0.03 -1.30
CA ASN A 42 5.25 -0.45 -0.68
C ASN A 42 6.43 -0.09 -1.59
N ILE A 43 7.50 0.46 -1.02
CA ILE A 43 8.79 0.67 -1.70
C ILE A 43 9.96 0.12 -0.86
N GLY A 44 9.68 -0.60 0.22
CA GLY A 44 10.68 -1.32 1.00
C GLY A 44 10.95 -2.70 0.42
N HIS A 45 10.84 -3.75 1.23
CA HIS A 45 11.22 -5.11 0.83
C HIS A 45 10.00 -6.04 0.69
N PHE A 46 10.04 -6.92 -0.32
CA PHE A 46 8.99 -7.92 -0.63
C PHE A 46 7.55 -7.37 -0.68
N ASP A 47 6.57 -8.15 -0.25
CA ASP A 47 5.14 -7.88 -0.20
C ASP A 47 4.53 -7.98 1.21
N ASN A 48 5.34 -8.25 2.23
CA ASN A 48 4.88 -8.50 3.61
C ASN A 48 4.90 -7.27 4.53
N GLU A 49 5.27 -6.10 4.03
CA GLU A 49 5.08 -4.84 4.76
C GLU A 49 3.60 -4.46 4.88
N ILE A 50 2.79 -4.87 3.89
CA ILE A 50 1.35 -4.69 3.86
C ILE A 50 0.70 -6.05 4.04
N ASP A 51 -0.31 -6.15 4.91
CA ASP A 51 -1.07 -7.37 5.13
C ASP A 51 -2.05 -7.63 3.96
N MET A 52 -1.51 -8.02 2.81
CA MET A 52 -2.27 -8.34 1.60
C MET A 52 -3.12 -9.60 1.77
N ASP A 53 -2.59 -10.62 2.43
CA ASP A 53 -3.32 -11.88 2.68
C ASP A 53 -4.55 -11.65 3.56
N GLY A 54 -4.41 -10.84 4.62
CA GLY A 54 -5.52 -10.44 5.48
C GLY A 54 -6.54 -9.59 4.73
N LEU A 55 -6.11 -8.71 3.83
CA LEU A 55 -7.00 -7.89 3.00
C LEU A 55 -7.79 -8.72 1.98
N GLU A 56 -7.13 -9.61 1.24
CA GLU A 56 -7.76 -10.46 0.24
C GLU A 56 -8.74 -11.48 0.85
N LYS A 57 -8.43 -11.98 2.06
CA LYS A 57 -9.30 -12.92 2.79
C LYS A 57 -10.39 -12.24 3.61
N PHE A 58 -10.45 -10.91 3.62
CA PHE A 58 -11.44 -10.21 4.43
C PHE A 58 -12.87 -10.49 3.94
N ALA A 59 -13.75 -10.87 4.86
CA ALA A 59 -15.11 -11.27 4.52
C ALA A 59 -15.89 -10.13 3.85
N GLY A 60 -16.34 -10.37 2.62
CA GLY A 60 -17.13 -9.40 1.86
C GLY A 60 -16.29 -8.33 1.14
N ILE A 61 -14.96 -8.45 1.13
CA ILE A 61 -14.11 -7.58 0.32
C ILE A 61 -14.43 -7.77 -1.16
N LYS A 62 -14.49 -6.67 -1.91
CA LYS A 62 -14.61 -6.70 -3.38
C LYS A 62 -13.36 -6.09 -3.99
N VAL A 63 -12.80 -6.76 -4.99
CA VAL A 63 -11.63 -6.27 -5.72
C VAL A 63 -12.09 -5.70 -7.05
N GLU A 64 -11.87 -4.40 -7.23
CA GLU A 64 -12.10 -3.67 -8.48
C GLU A 64 -10.74 -3.38 -9.14
N ASN A 65 -10.40 -4.10 -10.20
CA ASN A 65 -9.19 -3.78 -10.97
C ASN A 65 -9.43 -2.51 -11.79
N ILE A 66 -8.67 -1.44 -11.50
CA ILE A 66 -8.78 -0.17 -12.20
C ILE A 66 -7.94 -0.23 -13.49
N LYS A 67 -6.72 -0.73 -13.35
CA LYS A 67 -5.77 -1.00 -14.44
C LYS A 67 -4.71 -1.99 -13.96
N ALA A 68 -3.79 -2.36 -14.85
CA ALA A 68 -2.65 -3.18 -14.47
C ALA A 68 -1.91 -2.56 -13.26
N GLN A 69 -1.66 -3.39 -12.24
CA GLN A 69 -0.99 -3.05 -10.98
C GLN A 69 -1.70 -2.02 -10.10
N VAL A 70 -2.99 -1.73 -10.35
CA VAL A 70 -3.81 -0.84 -9.52
C VAL A 70 -5.16 -1.48 -9.24
N ASP A 71 -5.33 -1.91 -8.00
CA ASP A 71 -6.51 -2.61 -7.54
C ASP A 71 -7.16 -1.82 -6.40
N ARG A 72 -8.49 -1.69 -6.44
CA ARG A 72 -9.27 -1.07 -5.37
C ARG A 72 -9.99 -2.16 -4.58
N TYR A 73 -9.68 -2.25 -3.29
CA TYR A 73 -10.29 -3.16 -2.35
C TYR A 73 -11.39 -2.44 -1.60
N VAL A 74 -12.64 -2.80 -1.90
CA VAL A 74 -13.84 -2.17 -1.34
C VAL A 74 -14.34 -3.00 -0.16
N PHE A 75 -14.38 -2.38 1.02
CA PHE A 75 -14.89 -2.94 2.25
C PHE A 75 -16.43 -3.00 2.25
N PRO A 76 -17.05 -3.85 3.09
CA PRO A 76 -18.51 -4.02 3.16
C PRO A 76 -19.29 -2.75 3.54
N ASP A 77 -18.66 -1.81 4.23
CA ASP A 77 -19.23 -0.50 4.58
C ASP A 77 -19.18 0.51 3.41
N GLY A 78 -18.59 0.12 2.27
CA GLY A 78 -18.57 0.87 1.02
C GLY A 78 -17.34 1.74 0.80
N HIS A 79 -16.49 1.96 1.81
CA HIS A 79 -15.21 2.61 1.58
C HIS A 79 -14.23 1.62 0.91
N GLY A 80 -13.25 2.12 0.18
CA GLY A 80 -12.21 1.25 -0.38
C GLY A 80 -10.82 1.85 -0.29
N VAL A 81 -9.81 1.00 -0.36
CA VAL A 81 -8.40 1.40 -0.43
C VAL A 81 -7.83 1.00 -1.79
N ILE A 82 -6.95 1.84 -2.34
CA ILE A 82 -6.28 1.59 -3.63
C ILE A 82 -4.90 1.03 -3.33
N ILE A 83 -4.66 -0.23 -3.71
CA ILE A 83 -3.38 -0.90 -3.54
C ILE A 83 -2.60 -0.81 -4.85
N LEU A 84 -1.35 -0.38 -4.73
CA LEU A 84 -0.39 -0.36 -5.84
C LEU A 84 0.43 -1.65 -5.87
N ALA A 85 0.60 -2.22 -7.06
CA ALA A 85 1.44 -3.39 -7.34
C ALA A 85 1.20 -4.59 -6.41
N ALA A 86 -0.05 -4.80 -5.94
CA ALA A 86 -0.41 -5.85 -4.98
C ALA A 86 0.53 -5.89 -3.74
N GLY A 87 0.95 -4.73 -3.24
CA GLY A 87 1.82 -4.62 -2.07
C GLY A 87 3.31 -4.84 -2.33
N ARG A 88 3.71 -5.10 -3.58
CA ARG A 88 5.12 -5.18 -4.01
C ARG A 88 5.71 -3.80 -4.28
N LEU A 89 6.99 -3.77 -4.66
CA LEU A 89 7.73 -2.55 -4.99
C LEU A 89 7.01 -1.71 -6.06
N LEU A 90 6.37 -0.63 -5.63
CA LEU A 90 5.52 0.22 -6.47
C LEU A 90 6.32 0.97 -7.55
N ASN A 91 7.57 1.33 -7.26
CA ASN A 91 8.40 2.09 -8.19
C ASN A 91 8.82 1.27 -9.42
N LEU A 92 8.99 -0.04 -9.26
CA LEU A 92 9.24 -0.96 -10.38
C LEU A 92 7.93 -1.52 -10.95
N GLY A 93 6.91 -1.76 -10.12
CA GLY A 93 5.64 -2.35 -10.54
C GLY A 93 4.73 -1.39 -11.30
N CYS A 94 4.74 -0.11 -10.94
CA CYS A 94 3.87 0.93 -11.52
C CYS A 94 4.63 1.95 -12.38
N ALA A 95 5.96 1.86 -12.45
CA ALA A 95 6.82 2.78 -13.18
C ALA A 95 8.11 2.06 -13.65
N THR A 96 9.24 2.78 -13.79
CA THR A 96 10.50 2.25 -14.35
C THR A 96 11.64 2.20 -13.33
N GLY A 97 11.35 2.25 -12.03
CA GLY A 97 12.36 2.24 -10.97
C GLY A 97 13.26 3.48 -10.97
N HIS A 98 14.48 3.31 -10.47
CA HIS A 98 15.45 4.39 -10.38
C HIS A 98 16.04 4.75 -11.76
N PRO A 99 16.27 6.04 -12.07
CA PRO A 99 16.91 6.46 -13.31
C PRO A 99 18.32 5.89 -13.51
N SER A 100 18.74 5.75 -14.77
CA SER A 100 20.04 5.15 -15.12
C SER A 100 21.24 5.83 -14.44
N PHE A 101 21.19 7.14 -14.22
CA PHE A 101 22.29 7.89 -13.60
C PHE A 101 22.57 7.42 -12.16
N VAL A 102 21.54 7.23 -11.33
CA VAL A 102 21.74 6.74 -9.95
C VAL A 102 22.07 5.24 -9.94
N MET A 103 21.49 4.48 -10.87
CA MET A 103 21.82 3.06 -11.02
C MET A 103 23.28 2.83 -11.43
N SER A 104 23.89 3.77 -12.19
CA SER A 104 25.32 3.71 -12.54
C SER A 104 26.27 3.80 -11.35
N CYS A 105 25.83 4.31 -10.21
CA CYS A 105 26.63 4.32 -8.98
C CYS A 105 26.53 2.99 -8.21
N SER A 106 25.52 2.17 -8.51
CA SER A 106 25.23 0.91 -7.82
C SER A 106 25.72 -0.33 -8.58
N PHE A 107 25.66 -0.29 -9.92
CA PHE A 107 26.21 -1.32 -10.81
C PHE A 107 27.73 -1.26 -10.88
#